data_AF-A0A417YJV1-F1
#
_entry.id   AF-A0A417YJV1-F1
#
_cell.length_a   1.000
_cell.length_b   1.000
_cell.length_c   1.000
_cell.angle_alpha   90.00
_cell.angle_beta   90.00
_cell.angle_gamma   90.00
#
_symmetry.space_group_name_H-M   'P 1'
#
loop_
_entity.id
_entity.type
_entity.pdbx_description
1 polymer ?
#
loop_
_entity_poly.entity_id
_entity_poly.type
_entity_poly.pdbx_seq_one_letter_code
_entity_poly.pdbx_strand_id
1 'polypeptide(L)'
;MRAYIRLWGNDYLLTQVDWHGNGELSSVAFRDENNKFYVILNMHSVLTSDAETNRYSDYPIHADLEEVVFWTEKKPTVSSEQD
;
A
#
# COMPACT_ATOMS: atom_id res chain seq x y z
N MET A 1 -2.44 1.57 -14.69
CA MET A 1 -2.09 0.52 -13.70
C MET A 1 -2.52 1.03 -12.32
N ARG A 2 -2.91 0.14 -11.40
CA ARG A 2 -3.22 0.47 -10.00
C ARG A 2 -2.25 -0.28 -9.11
N ALA A 3 -1.81 0.35 -8.04
CA ALA A 3 -0.92 -0.24 -7.05
C ALA A 3 -1.71 -0.66 -5.82
N TYR A 4 -1.35 -1.81 -5.27
CA TYR A 4 -1.96 -2.37 -4.08
C TYR A 4 -0.88 -2.79 -3.10
N ILE A 5 -1.24 -2.84 -1.82
CA ILE A 5 -0.42 -3.43 -0.77
C ILE A 5 -1.21 -4.55 -0.08
N ARG A 6 -0.57 -5.70 0.16
CA ARG A 6 -1.14 -6.81 0.91
C ARG A 6 -0.65 -6.77 2.36
N LEU A 7 -1.54 -6.41 3.28
CA LEU A 7 -1.27 -6.41 4.72
C LEU A 7 -2.48 -6.93 5.49
N TRP A 8 -2.24 -7.55 6.65
CA TRP A 8 -3.30 -8.06 7.53
C TRP A 8 -4.33 -8.95 6.80
N GLY A 9 -3.86 -9.74 5.83
CA GLY A 9 -4.71 -10.63 5.02
C GLY A 9 -5.62 -9.94 4.00
N ASN A 10 -5.44 -8.64 3.74
CA ASN A 10 -6.25 -7.84 2.83
C ASN A 10 -5.40 -7.10 1.79
N ASP A 11 -6.01 -6.81 0.64
CA ASP A 11 -5.41 -6.01 -0.42
C ASP A 11 -5.98 -4.59 -0.38
N TYR A 12 -5.12 -3.60 -0.15
CA TYR A 12 -5.52 -2.20 -0.08
C TYR A 12 -5.05 -1.43 -1.31
N LEU A 13 -5.94 -0.64 -1.90
CA LEU A 13 -5.57 0.26 -2.99
C LEU A 13 -4.69 1.38 -2.45
N LEU A 14 -3.51 1.55 -3.04
CA LEU A 14 -2.61 2.64 -2.68
C LEU A 14 -3.16 3.96 -3.20
N THR A 15 -3.19 4.95 -2.31
CA THR A 15 -3.54 6.34 -2.61
C THR A 15 -2.30 7.17 -2.95
N GLN A 16 -1.13 6.74 -2.48
CA GLN A 16 0.16 7.38 -2.73
C GLN A 16 1.26 6.32 -2.79
N VAL A 17 2.24 6.55 -3.67
CA VAL A 17 3.43 5.73 -3.85
C VAL A 17 4.60 6.68 -4.05
N ASP A 18 5.58 6.63 -3.15
CA ASP A 18 6.80 7.45 -3.19
C ASP A 18 8.01 6.55 -3.44
N TRP A 19 8.97 7.09 -4.18
CA TRP A 19 10.15 6.37 -4.64
C TRP A 19 11.42 7.07 -4.15
N HIS A 20 12.44 6.28 -3.85
CA HIS A 20 13.79 6.77 -3.72
C HIS A 20 14.37 7.10 -5.10
N GLY A 21 15.40 7.95 -5.16
CA GLY A 21 16.05 8.35 -6.42
C GLY A 21 16.73 7.21 -7.19
N ASN A 22 16.93 6.05 -6.54
CA ASN A 22 17.47 4.83 -7.12
C ASN A 22 16.38 3.91 -7.73
N GLY A 23 15.09 4.29 -7.63
CA GLY A 23 13.97 3.51 -8.17
C GLY A 23 13.38 2.47 -7.21
N GLU A 24 13.84 2.39 -5.96
CA GLU A 24 13.22 1.57 -4.92
C GLU A 24 12.02 2.28 -4.29
N LEU A 25 11.03 1.52 -3.82
CA LEU A 25 9.93 2.10 -3.06
C LEU A 25 10.42 2.70 -1.74
N SER A 26 10.01 3.94 -1.47
CA SER A 26 10.35 4.65 -0.22
C SER A 26 9.22 4.57 0.79
N SER A 27 8.01 4.88 0.34
CA SER A 27 6.80 4.81 1.16
C SER A 27 5.56 4.63 0.32
N VAL A 28 4.52 4.08 0.93
CA VAL A 28 3.18 4.00 0.35
C VAL A 28 2.14 4.43 1.36
N ALA A 29 0.99 4.90 0.87
CA ALA A 29 -0.14 5.22 1.74
C ALA A 29 -1.44 4.64 1.21
N PHE A 30 -2.32 4.25 2.12
CA PHE A 30 -3.63 3.68 1.80
C PHE A 30 -4.64 3.97 2.92
N ARG A 31 -5.90 3.63 2.65
CA ARG A 31 -6.95 3.59 3.65
C ARG A 31 -7.48 2.18 3.82
N ASP A 32 -7.71 1.80 5.07
CA ASP A 32 -8.28 0.50 5.41
C ASP A 32 -9.82 0.47 5.29
N GLU A 33 -10.43 -0.66 5.64
CA GLU A 33 -11.89 -0.87 5.65
C GLU A 33 -12.64 0.05 6.63
N ASN A 34 -11.94 0.60 7.63
CA ASN A 34 -12.48 1.53 8.61
C ASN A 34 -12.15 2.99 8.27
N ASN A 35 -11.67 3.24 7.04
CA ASN A 35 -11.26 4.55 6.54
C ASN A 35 -10.08 5.17 7.33
N LYS A 36 -9.32 4.38 8.09
CA LYS A 36 -8.09 4.82 8.74
C LYS A 36 -6.97 4.93 7.70
N PHE A 37 -6.20 6.01 7.80
CA PHE A 37 -5.10 6.27 6.89
C PHE A 37 -3.80 5.69 7.44
N TYR A 38 -3.04 5.00 6.59
CA TYR A 38 -1.77 4.39 6.93
C TYR A 38 -0.68 4.90 6.00
N VAL A 39 0.51 5.10 6.56
CA VAL A 39 1.74 5.33 5.82
C VAL A 39 2.69 4.20 6.17
N ILE A 40 3.10 3.45 5.15
CA ILE A 40 4.05 2.35 5.27
C ILE A 40 5.37 2.78 4.67
N LEU A 41 6.42 2.75 5.48
CA LEU A 41 7.79 3.03 5.08
C LEU A 41 8.48 1.74 4.66
N ASN A 42 9.40 1.80 3.71
CA ASN A 42 10.21 0.64 3.38
C ASN A 42 11.12 0.25 4.57
N MET A 43 11.28 -1.06 4.80
CA MET A 43 12.00 -1.66 5.93
C MET A 43 13.44 -1.15 6.10
N HIS A 44 14.03 -0.59 5.04
CA HIS A 44 15.40 -0.12 5.01
C HIS A 44 15.70 1.17 5.81
N SER A 45 14.72 1.83 6.45
CA SER A 45 14.92 3.23 6.91
C SER A 45 14.44 3.63 8.31
N VAL A 46 13.92 2.76 9.20
CA VAL A 46 13.24 3.31 10.40
C VAL A 46 13.11 2.42 11.64
N LEU A 47 13.24 3.05 12.83
CA LEU A 47 12.86 2.52 14.16
C LEU A 47 11.33 2.56 14.40
N THR A 48 10.53 2.19 13.40
CA THR A 48 9.06 2.17 13.51
C THR A 48 8.55 0.76 13.78
N SER A 49 7.28 0.64 14.18
CA SER A 49 6.69 -0.68 14.38
C SER A 49 6.51 -1.43 13.06
N ASP A 50 6.65 -2.75 13.11
CA ASP A 50 6.41 -3.65 12.00
C ASP A 50 4.91 -3.72 11.68
N ALA A 51 4.55 -3.51 10.41
CA ALA A 51 3.18 -3.55 9.94
C ALA A 51 2.57 -4.96 10.00
N GLU A 52 3.33 -6.05 10.02
CA GLU A 52 2.78 -7.39 10.21
C GLU A 52 2.18 -7.58 11.61
N THR A 53 2.79 -6.95 12.61
CA THR A 53 2.41 -7.12 14.02
C THR A 53 1.68 -5.92 14.62
N ASN A 54 1.69 -4.76 13.94
CA ASN A 54 1.03 -3.55 14.39
C ASN A 54 0.15 -2.91 13.32
N ARG A 55 -1.00 -2.39 13.77
CA ARG A 55 -2.00 -1.70 12.95
C ARG A 55 -2.26 -0.28 13.46
N TYR A 56 -1.22 0.40 13.95
CA TYR A 56 -1.31 1.78 14.42
C TYR A 56 -1.25 2.77 13.26
N SER A 57 -2.34 3.49 13.04
CA SER A 57 -2.47 4.51 11.97
C SER A 57 -1.86 5.86 12.34
N ASP A 58 -1.64 6.10 13.64
CA ASP A 58 -1.27 7.43 14.15
C ASP A 58 0.20 7.78 13.86
N TYR A 59 1.02 6.78 13.52
CA TYR A 59 2.42 6.93 13.17
C TYR A 59 2.75 6.04 11.97
N PRO A 60 3.78 6.39 11.19
CA PRO A 60 4.29 5.49 10.16
C PRO A 60 4.76 4.16 10.77
N ILE A 61 4.49 3.08 10.05
CA ILE A 61 4.96 1.72 10.34
C ILE A 61 5.76 1.22 9.12
N HIS A 62 6.50 0.12 9.25
CA HIS A 62 7.32 -0.39 8.15
C HIS A 62 6.90 -1.78 7.67
N ALA A 63 7.19 -2.06 6.41
CA ALA A 63 7.14 -3.38 5.79
C ALA A 63 8.19 -3.45 4.68
N ASP A 64 8.53 -4.65 4.23
CA ASP A 64 9.28 -4.83 2.99
C ASP A 64 8.36 -4.55 1.80
N LEU A 65 8.46 -3.35 1.23
CA LEU A 65 7.54 -2.90 0.20
C LEU A 65 7.69 -3.68 -1.11
N GLU A 66 8.85 -4.27 -1.39
CA GLU A 66 9.05 -5.06 -2.60
C GLU A 66 8.31 -6.42 -2.52
N GLU A 67 8.09 -6.92 -1.30
CA GLU A 67 7.34 -8.16 -1.05
C GLU A 67 5.82 -7.93 -0.99
N VAL A 68 5.38 -6.80 -0.40
CA VAL A 68 3.95 -6.59 -0.12
C VAL A 68 3.23 -5.70 -1.14
N VAL A 69 3.94 -4.96 -1.99
CA VAL A 69 3.34 -4.10 -3.02
C VAL A 69 3.28 -4.82 -4.37
N PHE A 70 2.13 -4.73 -5.03
CA PHE A 70 1.94 -5.29 -6.37
C PHE A 70 1.09 -4.40 -7.26
N TRP A 71 1.27 -4.56 -8.56
CA TRP A 71 0.62 -3.74 -9.59
C TRP A 71 -0.37 -4.56 -10.40
N THR A 72 -1.55 -4.00 -10.61
CA THR A 72 -2.58 -4.62 -11.45
C THR A 72 -3.02 -3.68 -12.56
N GLU A 73 -3.34 -4.26 -13.72
CA GLU A 73 -3.99 -3.50 -14.77
C GLU A 73 -5.37 -3.06 -14.31
N LYS A 74 -5.72 -1.80 -14.60
CA LYS A 74 -7.09 -1.32 -14.38
C LYS A 74 -7.96 -2.08 -15.38
N LYS A 75 -8.67 -3.12 -14.92
CA LYS A 75 -9.65 -3.79 -15.78
C LYS A 75 -10.58 -2.71 -16.34
N PRO A 76 -10.76 -2.63 -17.67
CA PRO A 76 -11.74 -1.72 -18.23
C PRO A 76 -13.09 -2.06 -17.61
N THR A 77 -13.75 -1.06 -17.05
CA THR A 77 -15.14 -1.21 -16.60
C THR A 77 -15.94 -1.56 -17.83
N VAL A 78 -16.31 -2.83 -17.98
CA VAL A 78 -17.32 -3.20 -18.98
C VAL A 78 -18.62 -2.65 -18.43
N SER A 79 -19.01 -1.46 -18.92
CA SER A 79 -20.39 -1.03 -18.87
C SER A 79 -21.17 -2.02 -19.72
N SER A 80 -21.78 -3.02 -19.11
CA SER A 80 -22.81 -3.80 -19.78
C SER A 80 -24.03 -2.91 -19.94
N GLU A 81 -24.02 -2.09 -20.99
CA GLU A 81 -25.26 -1.64 -21.63
C GLU A 81 -25.91 -2.89 -22.22
N GLN A 82 -26.99 -3.32 -21.56
CA GLN A 82 -27.93 -4.28 -22.12
C GLN A 82 -28.77 -3.54 -23.16
N ASP A 83 -28.72 -3.99 -24.41
CA ASP A 83 -29.79 -3.86 -25.41
C ASP A 83 -30.10 -5.25 -25.96
#